data_AF-A0A529M3X4-F1
#
_entry.id   AF-A0A529M3X4-F1
#
_cell.length_a   1.000
_cell.length_b   1.000
_cell.length_c   1.000
_cell.angle_alpha   90.00
_cell.angle_beta   90.00
_cell.angle_gamma   90.00
#
_symmetry.space_group_name_H-M   'P 1'
#
loop_
_entity.id
_entity.type
_entity.pdbx_description
1 polymer ?
#
loop_
_entity_poly.entity_id
_entity_poly.type
_entity_poly.pdbx_seq_one_letter_code
_entity_poly.pdbx_strand_id
1 'polypeptide(L)' 'MIDHLGITVSDFDVSKSFYDKAMAPLGASLLYMVPEEYTGGAKVGGYGRDRPVFWV' A
#
# COMPACT_ATOMS: atom_id res chain seq x y z
N MET A 1 -13.36 -8.94 13.12
CA MET A 1 -11.89 -8.89 12.98
C MET A 1 -11.57 -8.54 11.54
N ILE A 2 -10.70 -7.58 11.28
CA ILE A 2 -10.33 -7.16 9.92
C ILE A 2 -8.98 -7.81 9.57
N ASP A 3 -8.91 -8.55 8.46
CA ASP A 3 -7.67 -9.19 8.01
C ASP A 3 -6.72 -8.20 7.30
N HIS A 4 -7.29 -7.39 6.41
CA HIS A 4 -6.65 -6.29 5.68
C HIS A 4 -7.74 -5.33 5.16
N LEU A 5 -7.32 -4.18 4.66
CA LEU A 5 -8.20 -3.25 3.93
C LEU A 5 -7.47 -2.61 2.76
N GLY A 6 -8.22 -2.13 1.78
CA GLY A 6 -7.70 -1.38 0.64
C GLY A 6 -8.48 -0.10 0.42
N ILE A 7 -7.79 0.95 -0.01
CA ILE A 7 -8.41 2.22 -0.43
C ILE A 7 -7.92 2.58 -1.82
N THR A 8 -8.81 3.12 -2.65
CA THR A 8 -8.42 3.70 -3.94
C THR A 8 -7.97 5.15 -3.73
N VAL A 9 -6.86 5.52 -4.32
CA VAL A 9 -6.31 6.87 -4.28
C VAL A 9 -6.32 7.51 -5.66
N SER A 10 -6.39 8.85 -5.71
CA SER A 10 -6.43 9.58 -6.98
C SER A 10 -5.08 9.63 -7.70
N ASP A 11 -3.98 9.64 -6.93
CA ASP A 11 -2.61 9.64 -7.43
C ASP A 11 -1.78 8.71 -6.55
N PHE A 12 -1.26 7.63 -7.16
CA PHE A 12 -0.53 6.61 -6.45
C PHE A 12 0.81 7.12 -5.91
N ASP A 13 1.58 7.87 -6.71
CA ASP A 13 2.94 8.26 -6.34
C ASP A 13 2.93 9.30 -5.22
N VAL A 14 1.96 10.23 -5.25
CA VAL A 14 1.70 11.18 -4.14
C VAL A 14 1.28 10.43 -2.88
N SER A 15 0.33 9.50 -2.99
CA SER A 15 -0.19 8.74 -1.86
C SER A 15 0.88 7.83 -1.26
N LYS A 16 1.71 7.19 -2.09
CA LYS A 16 2.83 6.38 -1.65
C LYS A 16 3.81 7.21 -0.82
N SER A 17 4.20 8.39 -1.30
CA SER A 17 5.11 9.29 -0.54
C SER A 17 4.52 9.70 0.81
N PHE A 18 3.21 9.93 0.87
CA PHE A 18 2.51 10.18 2.13
C PHE A 18 2.54 8.95 3.05
N TYR A 19 2.13 7.78 2.55
CA TYR A 19 2.03 6.57 3.35
C TYR A 19 3.39 5.99 3.77
N ASP A 20 4.44 6.16 2.98
CA ASP A 20 5.82 5.86 3.38
C ASP A 20 6.18 6.57 4.69
N LYS A 21 5.84 7.87 4.81
CA LYS A 21 6.10 8.68 6.01
C LYS A 21 5.13 8.36 7.15
N ALA A 22 3.86 8.15 6.84
CA ALA A 22 2.82 7.90 7.84
C ALA A 22 3.00 6.53 8.51
N MET A 23 3.47 5.53 7.78
CA MET A 23 3.63 4.15 8.26
C MET A 23 4.97 3.92 8.98
N ALA A 24 6.02 4.65 8.63
CA ALA A 24 7.34 4.55 9.27
C ALA A 24 7.32 4.61 10.81
N PRO A 25 6.64 5.58 11.49
CA PRO A 25 6.60 5.63 12.96
C PRO A 25 5.81 4.47 13.58
N LEU A 26 5.00 3.76 12.79
CA LEU A 26 4.28 2.55 13.22
C LEU A 26 5.10 1.27 12.99
N GLY A 27 6.34 1.40 12.49
CA GLY A 27 7.20 0.28 12.11
C GLY A 27 6.76 -0.43 10.83
N ALA A 28 5.84 0.16 10.06
CA ALA A 28 5.35 -0.40 8.81
C ALA A 28 6.05 0.26 7.61
N SER A 29 6.12 -0.48 6.50
CA SER A 29 6.71 -0.02 5.24
C SER A 29 5.93 -0.59 4.06
N LEU A 30 6.23 -0.12 2.85
CA LEU A 30 5.73 -0.74 1.63
C LEU A 30 6.43 -2.09 1.43
N LEU A 31 5.69 -3.18 1.61
CA LEU A 31 6.23 -4.54 1.57
C LEU A 31 6.05 -5.19 0.20
N TYR A 32 5.03 -4.78 -0.56
CA TYR A 32 4.71 -5.42 -1.83
C TYR A 32 4.11 -4.44 -2.83
N MET A 33 4.44 -4.65 -4.10
CA MET A 33 3.78 -4.03 -5.25
C MET A 33 3.16 -5.12 -6.09
N VAL A 34 1.86 -5.02 -6.36
CA VAL A 34 1.18 -5.96 -7.25
C VAL A 34 1.65 -5.69 -8.69
N PRO A 35 2.11 -6.71 -9.43
CA PRO A 35 2.42 -6.55 -10.85
C PRO A 35 1.22 -5.96 -11.62
N GLU A 36 1.48 -4.96 -12.45
CA GLU A 36 0.43 -4.21 -13.17
C GLU A 36 -0.40 -5.09 -14.14
N GLU A 37 0.18 -6.20 -14.59
CA GLU A 37 -0.51 -7.23 -15.39
C GLU A 37 -1.72 -7.84 -14.67
N TYR A 38 -1.73 -7.86 -13.33
CA TYR A 38 -2.84 -8.38 -12.52
C TYR A 38 -3.82 -7.29 -12.06
N THR A 39 -3.52 -6.01 -12.30
CA THR A 39 -4.33 -4.88 -11.84
C THR A 39 -4.93 -4.07 -12.98
N GLY A 40 -4.69 -4.47 -14.23
CA GLY A 40 -5.14 -3.71 -15.41
C GLY A 40 -4.41 -2.38 -15.58
N GLY A 41 -3.12 -2.33 -15.19
CA GLY A 41 -2.29 -1.12 -15.30
C GLY A 41 -2.35 -0.18 -14.10
N ALA A 42 -3.13 -0.51 -13.06
CA ALA A 42 -3.16 0.29 -11.84
C ALA A 42 -1.98 -0.05 -10.91
N LYS A 43 -1.31 0.97 -10.36
CA LYS A 43 -0.32 0.75 -9.30
C LYS A 43 -1.05 0.41 -8.00
N VAL A 44 -0.68 -0.71 -7.38
CA VAL A 44 -1.25 -1.16 -6.09
C VAL A 44 -0.12 -1.56 -5.15
N GLY A 45 -0.05 -0.91 -4.00
CA GLY A 45 1.00 -1.07 -2.99
C GLY A 45 0.46 -1.56 -1.67
N GLY A 46 1.10 -2.58 -1.11
CA GLY A 46 0.73 -3.20 0.17
C GLY A 46 1.68 -2.81 1.30
N TYR A 47 1.18 -2.04 2.27
CA TYR A 47 1.90 -1.66 3.48
C TYR A 47 1.66 -2.64 4.63
N GLY A 48 2.69 -2.83 5.47
CA GLY A 48 2.60 -3.64 6.68
C GLY A 48 3.91 -3.73 7.46
N ARG A 49 3.90 -4.52 8.54
CA ARG A 49 5.08 -4.83 9.36
C ARG A 49 5.71 -6.16 8.92
N ASP A 50 4.94 -7.23 8.98
CA ASP A 50 5.39 -8.58 8.58
C ASP A 50 4.73 -9.05 7.27
N ARG A 51 3.49 -8.61 7.02
CA ARG A 51 2.73 -8.87 5.80
C ARG A 51 1.92 -7.64 5.39
N PRO A 52 1.62 -7.46 4.09
CA PRO A 52 0.70 -6.42 3.65
C PRO A 52 -0.69 -6.56 4.30
N VAL A 53 -1.17 -5.48 4.91
CA VAL A 53 -2.50 -5.40 5.55
C VAL A 53 -3.25 -4.12 5.19
N PHE A 54 -2.56 -3.14 4.60
CA PHE A 54 -3.14 -1.89 4.15
C PHE A 54 -2.72 -1.64 2.70
N TRP A 55 -3.69 -1.66 1.79
CA TRP A 55 -3.47 -1.53 0.36
C TRP A 55 -3.88 -0.15 -0.14
N VAL A 56 -3.06 0.44 -0.99
CA VAL A 56 -3.29 1.73 -1.66
C VAL A 56 -3.07 1.62 -3.15
#